data_AF-A0A7M4FEV1-F1
#
_entry.id   AF-A0A7M4FEV1-F1
#
_cell.length_a   1.000
_cell.length_b   1.000
_cell.length_c   1.000
_cell.angle_alpha   90.00
_cell.angle_beta   90.00
_cell.angle_gamma   90.00
#
_symmetry.space_group_name_H-M   'P 1'
#
loop_
_entity.id
_entity.type
_entity.pdbx_description
1 polymer ?
#
loop_
_entity_poly.entity_id
_entity_poly.type
_entity_poly.pdbx_seq_one_letter_code
_entity_poly.pdbx_strand_id
1 'polypeptide(L)'
;SWHHSPAAIIPDSKGNLCTGEHSFIATLLGDVWRFENQYRGRELLGFTNYKSFEDIVKKYIRELEGPALEVLSRVIDIVGQSFTEVATANFQEFINLIRAAKGRIEDIKMQQREEAKNMIQTQFKMEQLVYCQDNYYKSALRDTNVNVEEALKTLTFQDVNGIVPNRSPSTVDLAHHLEAYFKEADHRLSSLIPLIIQSFTIRDYGDKLQNAMLQLLQEKQLLDFLLMEHKDTAAEKNFLTQQVNSLRKAQLDLLKLSA
;
A
#
# COMPACT_ATOMS: atom_id res chain seq x y z
N SER A 1 4.05 13.54 -13.55
CA SER A 1 5.32 14.25 -13.31
C SER A 1 5.73 13.99 -11.87
N TRP A 2 6.40 12.86 -11.63
CA TRP A 2 6.89 12.46 -10.30
C TRP A 2 8.41 12.54 -10.34
N HIS A 3 8.92 13.75 -10.23
CA HIS A 3 10.32 14.03 -9.94
C HIS A 3 10.29 15.00 -8.77
N HIS A 4 10.39 14.49 -7.54
CA HIS A 4 10.91 15.19 -6.36
C HIS A 4 11.27 14.15 -5.29
N SER A 5 12.36 14.47 -4.59
CA SER A 5 13.13 13.79 -3.52
C SER A 5 12.35 13.09 -2.38
N PRO A 6 13.05 12.30 -1.52
CA PRO A 6 12.48 11.27 -0.66
C PRO A 6 11.74 11.86 0.53
N ALA A 7 10.45 12.09 0.35
CA ALA A 7 9.54 12.41 1.43
C ALA A 7 8.19 11.71 1.21
N ALA A 8 8.18 10.39 1.29
CA ALA A 8 6.94 9.62 1.43
C ALA A 8 6.71 9.27 2.92
N ILE A 9 6.40 10.32 3.69
CA ILE A 9 5.29 10.38 4.65
C ILE A 9 5.27 9.29 5.73
N ILE A 10 5.95 9.58 6.85
CA ILE A 10 5.44 9.24 8.19
C ILE A 10 4.58 10.45 8.61
N PRO A 11 3.27 10.30 8.87
CA PRO A 11 2.45 11.44 9.26
C PRO A 11 2.70 11.80 10.73
N ASP A 12 3.19 13.03 10.98
CA ASP A 12 2.98 13.70 12.27
C ASP A 12 1.66 14.49 12.22
N SER A 13 0.95 14.47 13.33
CA SER A 13 -0.36 15.03 13.65
C SER A 13 -0.55 16.54 13.39
N LYS A 14 0.39 17.25 12.77
CA LYS A 14 0.37 18.73 12.66
C LYS A 14 0.85 19.33 11.32
N GLY A 15 0.79 18.60 10.22
CA GLY A 15 0.66 19.20 8.88
C GLY A 15 1.65 20.30 8.47
N ASN A 16 2.96 20.13 8.71
CA ASN A 16 4.00 20.97 8.13
C ASN A 16 4.94 20.13 7.25
N LEU A 17 5.06 20.51 5.98
CA LEU A 17 6.05 19.98 5.03
C LEU A 17 7.37 20.76 5.20
N CYS A 18 8.52 20.05 5.14
CA CYS A 18 9.92 20.55 5.13
C CYS A 18 10.81 20.28 6.38
N THR A 19 10.52 19.29 7.24
CA THR A 19 11.42 18.92 8.37
C THR A 19 11.93 17.46 8.34
N GLY A 20 11.53 16.64 7.37
CA GLY A 20 11.79 15.19 7.37
C GLY A 20 13.24 14.77 7.07
N GLU A 21 13.85 15.31 6.01
CA GLU A 21 15.19 14.90 5.55
C GLU A 21 16.29 15.23 6.58
N HIS A 22 16.26 16.44 7.15
CA HIS A 22 17.19 16.84 8.20
C HIS A 22 17.02 16.02 9.49
N SER A 23 15.79 15.61 9.84
CA SER A 23 15.51 14.76 11.00
C SER A 23 15.99 13.31 10.80
N PHE A 24 15.84 12.77 9.59
CA PHE A 24 16.34 11.44 9.24
C PHE A 24 17.86 11.38 9.28
N ILE A 25 18.55 12.31 8.62
CA ILE A 25 20.02 12.38 8.62
C ILE A 25 20.56 12.58 10.05
N ALA A 26 19.88 13.41 10.87
CA ALA A 26 20.26 13.62 12.26
C ALA A 26 20.15 12.34 13.11
N THR A 27 19.08 11.57 12.90
CA THR A 27 18.86 10.27 13.58
C THR A 27 19.86 9.23 13.11
N LEU A 28 20.13 9.18 11.80
CA LEU A 28 21.08 8.27 11.17
C LEU A 28 22.50 8.51 11.71
N LEU A 29 22.94 9.77 11.80
CA LEU A 29 24.23 10.13 12.36
C LEU A 29 24.35 9.78 13.85
N GLY A 30 23.26 9.93 14.61
CA GLY A 30 23.19 9.50 16.01
C GLY A 30 23.33 7.97 16.17
N ASP A 31 22.65 7.20 15.32
CA ASP A 31 22.76 5.74 15.31
C ASP A 31 24.18 5.31 14.88
N VAL A 32 24.73 5.87 13.81
CA VAL A 32 26.12 5.62 13.36
C VAL A 32 27.12 5.83 14.51
N TRP A 33 26.98 6.92 15.27
CA TRP A 33 27.86 7.20 16.41
C TRP A 33 27.74 6.16 17.53
N ARG A 34 26.52 5.75 17.88
CA ARG A 34 26.28 4.71 18.92
C ARG A 34 26.88 3.37 18.51
N PHE A 35 26.68 2.99 17.24
CA PHE A 35 27.18 1.73 16.69
C PHE A 35 28.71 1.72 16.60
N GLU A 36 29.35 2.79 16.11
CA GLU A 36 30.82 2.86 16.09
C GLU A 36 31.42 2.71 17.49
N ASN A 37 30.85 3.37 18.51
CA ASN A 37 31.34 3.29 19.88
C ASN A 37 31.14 1.92 20.52
N GLN A 38 30.05 1.21 20.20
CA GLN A 38 29.75 -0.12 20.73
C GLN A 38 30.61 -1.23 20.11
N TYR A 39 31.06 -1.04 18.87
CA TYR A 39 31.81 -2.06 18.10
C TYR A 39 33.29 -1.73 17.88
N ARG A 40 33.85 -0.74 18.60
CA ARG A 40 35.29 -0.39 18.53
C ARG A 40 36.21 -1.61 18.72
N GLY A 41 37.25 -1.69 17.89
CA GLY A 41 38.34 -2.66 18.03
C GLY A 41 38.11 -4.03 17.37
N ARG A 42 36.98 -4.25 16.69
CA ARG A 42 36.77 -5.47 15.87
C ARG A 42 37.28 -5.36 14.44
N GLU A 43 37.41 -4.14 13.93
CA GLU A 43 37.81 -3.88 12.55
C GLU A 43 39.05 -2.97 12.50
N LEU A 44 39.81 -3.10 11.41
CA LEU A 44 41.08 -2.39 11.21
C LEU A 44 40.84 -0.90 10.93
N LEU A 45 41.77 -0.05 11.39
CA LEU A 45 41.78 1.39 11.12
C LEU A 45 41.73 1.64 9.59
N GLY A 46 40.71 2.35 9.13
CA GLY A 46 40.53 2.71 7.71
C GLY A 46 39.46 1.91 6.95
N PHE A 47 38.85 0.88 7.57
CA PHE A 47 37.68 0.19 7.02
C PHE A 47 36.40 0.72 7.66
N THR A 48 35.39 0.99 6.84
CA THR A 48 34.03 1.32 7.30
C THR A 48 33.36 0.06 7.85
N ASN A 49 32.71 0.19 9.02
CA ASN A 49 32.12 -0.93 9.74
C ASN A 49 30.90 -1.48 9.00
N TYR A 50 31.11 -2.49 8.15
CA TYR A 50 30.04 -3.12 7.36
C TYR A 50 28.96 -3.74 8.25
N LYS A 51 29.34 -4.25 9.43
CA LYS A 51 28.35 -4.79 10.37
C LYS A 51 27.44 -3.71 10.92
N SER A 52 27.99 -2.54 11.25
CA SER A 52 27.21 -1.38 11.68
C SER A 52 26.33 -0.85 10.55
N PHE A 53 26.86 -0.80 9.32
CA PHE A 53 26.07 -0.50 8.13
C PHE A 53 24.86 -1.45 7.99
N GLU A 54 25.13 -2.75 8.02
CA GLU A 54 24.13 -3.81 7.85
C GLU A 54 23.06 -3.77 8.95
N ASP A 55 23.48 -3.59 10.22
CA ASP A 55 22.56 -3.53 11.36
C ASP A 55 21.63 -2.30 11.27
N ILE A 56 22.17 -1.14 10.87
CA ILE A 56 21.39 0.10 10.68
C ILE A 56 20.38 -0.09 9.54
N VAL A 57 20.82 -0.58 8.38
CA VAL A 57 19.93 -0.83 7.23
C VAL A 57 18.79 -1.78 7.61
N LYS A 58 19.12 -2.90 8.28
CA LYS A 58 18.11 -3.87 8.72
C LYS A 58 17.13 -3.33 9.75
N LYS A 59 17.53 -2.36 10.57
CA LYS A 59 16.63 -1.69 11.52
C LYS A 59 15.59 -0.86 10.76
N TYR A 60 16.02 0.00 9.85
CA TYR A 60 15.11 0.85 9.07
C TYR A 60 14.15 0.05 8.18
N ILE A 61 14.63 -1.01 7.52
CA ILE A 61 13.77 -1.85 6.67
C ILE A 61 12.65 -2.53 7.49
N ARG A 62 12.93 -2.90 8.75
CA ARG A 62 11.91 -3.47 9.65
C ARG A 62 10.87 -2.45 10.07
N GLU A 63 11.24 -1.19 10.23
CA GLU A 63 10.31 -0.12 10.60
C GLU A 63 9.33 0.21 9.46
N LEU A 64 9.72 0.00 8.20
CA LEU A 64 8.89 0.24 7.01
C LEU A 64 7.83 -0.83 6.74
N GLU A 65 7.95 -2.02 7.34
CA GLU A 65 6.98 -3.11 7.14
C GLU A 65 5.59 -2.75 7.69
N GLY A 66 5.54 -2.16 8.88
CA GLY A 66 4.28 -1.76 9.53
C GLY A 66 3.44 -0.80 8.68
N PRO A 67 3.99 0.36 8.28
CA PRO A 67 3.30 1.31 7.41
C PRO A 67 2.83 0.70 6.08
N ALA A 68 3.62 -0.19 5.47
CA ALA A 68 3.23 -0.84 4.22
C ALA A 68 1.98 -1.73 4.39
N LEU A 69 1.88 -2.45 5.51
CA LEU A 69 0.71 -3.28 5.82
C LEU A 69 -0.53 -2.44 6.15
N GLU A 70 -0.36 -1.28 6.79
CA GLU A 70 -1.46 -0.33 7.02
C GLU A 70 -2.03 0.22 5.71
N VAL A 71 -1.16 0.60 4.77
CA VAL A 71 -1.58 1.06 3.44
C VAL A 71 -2.34 -0.05 2.70
N LEU A 72 -1.84 -1.28 2.72
CA LEU A 72 -2.56 -2.43 2.16
C LEU A 72 -3.96 -2.57 2.76
N SER A 73 -4.08 -2.50 4.10
CA SER A 73 -5.37 -2.61 4.78
C SER A 73 -6.32 -1.51 4.35
N ARG A 74 -5.84 -0.26 4.29
CA ARG A 74 -6.66 0.88 3.87
C ARG A 74 -7.15 0.73 2.43
N VAL A 75 -6.26 0.38 1.50
CA VAL A 75 -6.60 0.25 0.08
C VAL A 75 -7.61 -0.87 -0.14
N ILE A 76 -7.40 -2.04 0.48
CA ILE A 76 -8.30 -3.17 0.25
C ILE A 76 -9.69 -2.94 0.86
N ASP A 77 -9.79 -2.19 1.96
CA ASP A 77 -11.08 -1.81 2.54
C ASP A 77 -11.83 -0.82 1.65
N ILE A 78 -11.14 0.16 1.06
CA ILE A 78 -11.74 1.08 0.08
C ILE A 78 -12.28 0.30 -1.13
N VAL A 79 -11.47 -0.60 -1.71
CA VAL A 79 -11.88 -1.39 -2.87
C VAL A 79 -13.06 -2.30 -2.54
N GLY A 80 -13.02 -2.99 -1.39
CA GLY A 80 -14.13 -3.83 -0.93
C GLY A 80 -15.43 -3.06 -0.71
N GLN A 81 -15.34 -1.84 -0.16
CA GLN A 81 -16.49 -0.95 0.01
C GLN A 81 -17.05 -0.51 -1.36
N SER A 82 -16.18 -0.11 -2.30
CA SER A 82 -16.62 0.26 -3.65
C SER A 82 -17.29 -0.89 -4.39
N PHE A 83 -16.77 -2.12 -4.29
CA PHE A 83 -17.45 -3.29 -4.86
C PHE A 83 -18.81 -3.56 -4.22
N THR A 84 -18.91 -3.38 -2.90
CA THR A 84 -20.17 -3.53 -2.17
C THR A 84 -21.20 -2.50 -2.63
N GLU A 85 -20.81 -1.24 -2.80
CA GLU A 85 -21.66 -0.17 -3.31
C GLU A 85 -22.16 -0.46 -4.72
N VAL A 86 -21.25 -0.87 -5.61
CA VAL A 86 -21.60 -1.27 -6.98
C VAL A 86 -22.57 -2.46 -6.97
N ALA A 87 -22.34 -3.48 -6.15
CA ALA A 87 -23.25 -4.62 -6.04
C ALA A 87 -24.63 -4.19 -5.54
N THR A 88 -24.70 -3.31 -4.54
CA THR A 88 -25.98 -2.81 -4.05
C THR A 88 -26.72 -1.95 -5.07
N ALA A 89 -26.02 -1.13 -5.86
CA ALA A 89 -26.65 -0.29 -6.87
C ALA A 89 -27.19 -1.08 -8.07
N ASN A 90 -26.49 -2.15 -8.48
CA ASN A 90 -26.89 -2.95 -9.64
C ASN A 90 -27.96 -4.00 -9.33
N PHE A 91 -28.03 -4.50 -8.08
CA PHE A 91 -28.90 -5.61 -7.71
C PHE A 91 -30.02 -5.24 -6.72
N GLN A 92 -30.43 -3.97 -6.66
CA GLN A 92 -31.40 -3.44 -5.68
C GLN A 92 -32.68 -4.29 -5.55
N GLU A 93 -33.20 -4.78 -6.67
CA GLU A 93 -34.42 -5.59 -6.73
C GLU A 93 -34.25 -7.04 -6.25
N PHE A 94 -33.00 -7.51 -6.14
CA PHE A 94 -32.65 -8.90 -5.84
C PHE A 94 -31.84 -8.97 -4.53
N ILE A 95 -32.52 -8.92 -3.39
CA ILE A 95 -31.89 -8.90 -2.06
C ILE A 95 -31.04 -10.15 -1.81
N ASN A 96 -31.51 -11.32 -2.25
CA ASN A 96 -30.77 -12.58 -2.10
C ASN A 96 -29.46 -12.56 -2.89
N LEU A 97 -29.48 -11.99 -4.11
CA LEU A 97 -28.29 -11.80 -4.93
C LEU A 97 -27.33 -10.80 -4.30
N ILE A 98 -27.80 -9.67 -3.76
CA ILE A 98 -26.95 -8.73 -3.01
C ILE A 98 -26.26 -9.45 -1.85
N ARG A 99 -27.00 -10.25 -1.08
CA ARG A 99 -26.44 -10.98 0.06
C ARG A 99 -25.36 -11.97 -0.37
N ALA A 100 -25.61 -12.73 -1.42
CA ALA A 100 -24.63 -13.65 -1.98
C ALA A 100 -23.38 -12.92 -2.50
N ALA A 101 -23.56 -11.82 -3.25
CA ALA A 101 -22.48 -11.00 -3.76
C ALA A 101 -21.62 -10.40 -2.64
N LYS A 102 -22.25 -9.83 -1.60
CA LYS A 102 -21.53 -9.31 -0.41
C LYS A 102 -20.73 -10.39 0.30
N GLY A 103 -21.27 -11.61 0.41
CA GLY A 103 -20.54 -12.75 0.95
C GLY A 103 -19.27 -13.05 0.13
N ARG A 104 -19.40 -13.16 -1.20
CA ARG A 104 -18.25 -13.40 -2.09
C ARG A 104 -17.22 -12.28 -2.04
N ILE A 105 -17.65 -11.03 -1.99
CA ILE A 105 -16.79 -9.85 -1.83
C ILE A 105 -15.96 -9.98 -0.55
N GLU A 106 -16.60 -10.23 0.60
CA GLU A 106 -15.89 -10.35 1.88
C GLU A 106 -14.92 -11.54 1.93
N ASP A 107 -15.33 -12.71 1.42
CA ASP A 107 -14.48 -13.91 1.37
C ASP A 107 -13.21 -13.65 0.54
N ILE A 108 -13.38 -13.11 -0.67
CA ILE A 108 -12.25 -12.84 -1.58
C ILE A 108 -11.39 -11.70 -1.04
N LYS A 109 -11.98 -10.67 -0.42
CA LYS A 109 -11.25 -9.59 0.25
C LYS A 109 -10.30 -10.15 1.31
N MET A 110 -10.78 -11.06 2.16
CA MET A 110 -9.95 -11.68 3.19
C MET A 110 -8.81 -12.50 2.59
N GLN A 111 -9.09 -13.27 1.54
CA GLN A 111 -8.07 -14.05 0.83
C GLN A 111 -7.01 -13.15 0.20
N GLN A 112 -7.41 -12.10 -0.53
CA GLN A 112 -6.47 -11.17 -1.18
C GLN A 112 -5.65 -10.36 -0.18
N ARG A 113 -6.24 -9.99 0.96
CA ARG A 113 -5.51 -9.34 2.05
C ARG A 113 -4.34 -10.21 2.53
N GLU A 114 -4.60 -11.49 2.77
CA GLU A 114 -3.60 -12.40 3.30
C GLU A 114 -2.53 -12.77 2.26
N GLU A 115 -2.92 -13.00 1.01
CA GLU A 115 -1.96 -13.24 -0.10
C GLU A 115 -1.03 -12.03 -0.31
N ALA A 116 -1.60 -10.81 -0.37
CA ALA A 116 -0.84 -9.58 -0.53
C ALA A 116 0.09 -9.32 0.66
N LYS A 117 -0.39 -9.53 1.88
CA LYS A 117 0.40 -9.42 3.11
C LYS A 117 1.61 -10.36 3.06
N ASN A 118 1.41 -11.63 2.75
CA ASN A 118 2.50 -12.60 2.66
C ASN A 118 3.55 -12.20 1.60
N MET A 119 3.12 -11.63 0.48
CA MET A 119 4.03 -11.12 -0.54
C MET A 119 4.84 -9.92 -0.03
N ILE A 120 4.19 -8.95 0.63
CA ILE A 120 4.87 -7.79 1.24
C ILE A 120 5.90 -8.26 2.28
N GLN A 121 5.52 -9.17 3.17
CA GLN A 121 6.43 -9.72 4.18
C GLN A 121 7.62 -10.46 3.56
N THR A 122 7.37 -11.18 2.46
CA THR A 122 8.44 -11.83 1.70
C THR A 122 9.38 -10.79 1.07
N GLN A 123 8.85 -9.70 0.53
CA GLN A 123 9.66 -8.59 -0.01
C GLN A 123 10.54 -7.98 1.09
N PHE A 124 9.99 -7.67 2.26
CA PHE A 124 10.76 -7.15 3.39
C PHE A 124 11.81 -8.13 3.90
N LYS A 125 11.50 -9.44 3.92
CA LYS A 125 12.49 -10.48 4.24
C LYS A 125 13.65 -10.50 3.25
N MET A 126 13.39 -10.27 1.95
CA MET A 126 14.45 -10.18 0.94
C MET A 126 15.26 -8.90 1.07
N GLU A 127 14.65 -7.75 1.37
CA GLU A 127 15.37 -6.48 1.54
C GLU A 127 16.27 -6.47 2.79
N GLN A 128 16.05 -7.37 3.77
CA GLN A 128 17.01 -7.59 4.85
C GLN A 128 18.35 -8.19 4.38
N LEU A 129 18.42 -8.72 3.15
CA LEU A 129 19.67 -9.09 2.51
C LEU A 129 20.28 -7.84 1.90
N VAL A 130 21.26 -7.27 2.59
CA VAL A 130 21.92 -6.03 2.17
C VAL A 130 22.73 -6.25 0.90
N TYR A 131 22.13 -5.90 -0.23
CA TYR A 131 22.68 -6.16 -1.56
C TYR A 131 22.33 -5.00 -2.51
N CYS A 132 23.33 -4.56 -3.28
CA CYS A 132 23.17 -3.59 -4.36
C CYS A 132 24.21 -3.89 -5.45
N GLN A 133 23.84 -3.76 -6.72
CA GLN A 133 24.82 -3.95 -7.80
C GLN A 133 25.71 -2.71 -7.91
N ASP A 134 27.00 -2.94 -8.19
CA ASP A 134 28.03 -1.90 -8.26
C ASP A 134 27.67 -0.69 -9.11
N ASN A 135 27.01 -0.89 -10.26
CA ASN A 135 26.69 0.20 -11.18
C ASN A 135 25.65 1.17 -10.58
N TYR A 136 24.60 0.62 -9.96
CA TYR A 136 23.58 1.42 -9.27
C TYR A 136 24.16 2.07 -8.01
N TYR A 137 24.91 1.32 -7.23
CA TYR A 137 25.56 1.83 -6.03
C TYR A 137 26.52 2.99 -6.32
N LYS A 138 27.38 2.85 -7.35
CA LYS A 138 28.31 3.91 -7.76
C LYS A 138 27.59 5.15 -8.29
N SER A 139 26.45 4.97 -8.96
CA SER A 139 25.62 6.09 -9.40
C SER A 139 25.02 6.83 -8.21
N ALA A 140 24.40 6.10 -7.28
CA ALA A 140 23.83 6.66 -6.06
C ALA A 140 24.87 7.42 -5.23
N LEU A 141 26.08 6.87 -5.10
CA LEU A 141 27.19 7.49 -4.35
C LEU A 141 27.73 8.77 -5.02
N ARG A 142 27.60 8.89 -6.34
CA ARG A 142 27.95 10.14 -7.06
C ARG A 142 26.89 11.22 -6.88
N ASP A 143 25.64 10.81 -6.73
CA ASP A 143 24.51 11.71 -6.55
C ASP A 143 24.35 12.17 -5.10
N THR A 144 24.90 11.45 -4.12
CA THR A 144 24.92 11.87 -2.70
C THR A 144 25.85 13.06 -2.54
N ASN A 145 25.29 14.26 -2.72
CA ASN A 145 25.96 15.54 -2.57
C ASN A 145 25.75 16.12 -1.16
N VAL A 146 25.76 15.26 -0.15
CA VAL A 146 25.27 15.66 1.16
C VAL A 146 26.26 16.55 1.85
N ASN A 147 25.78 17.74 2.22
CA ASN A 147 26.37 18.63 3.20
C ASN A 147 26.33 17.97 4.58
N VAL A 148 26.93 16.78 4.73
CA VAL A 148 27.06 16.06 6.01
C VAL A 148 27.76 16.99 7.01
N GLU A 149 28.65 17.85 6.52
CA GLU A 149 29.29 18.92 7.29
C GLU A 149 28.31 19.96 7.87
N GLU A 150 27.19 20.29 7.21
CA GLU A 150 26.16 21.18 7.78
C GLU A 150 25.24 20.45 8.75
N ALA A 151 24.81 19.22 8.44
CA ALA A 151 24.00 18.40 9.36
C ALA A 151 24.75 18.07 10.67
N LEU A 152 26.08 17.88 10.60
CA LEU A 152 26.96 17.70 11.75
C LEU A 152 27.19 18.99 12.56
N LYS A 153 26.97 20.19 11.99
CA LYS A 153 27.01 21.46 12.75
C LYS A 153 25.77 21.62 13.61
N THR A 154 24.62 21.11 13.16
CA THR A 154 23.34 21.16 13.89
C THR A 154 23.26 20.12 15.01
N LEU A 155 23.96 18.99 14.87
CA LEU A 155 24.10 17.94 15.88
C LEU A 155 25.17 18.29 16.93
N THR A 156 24.93 19.30 17.77
CA THR A 156 25.69 19.47 19.01
C THR A 156 25.26 18.42 20.02
N PHE A 157 25.84 17.22 19.97
CA PHE A 157 25.73 16.26 21.06
C PHE A 157 26.48 16.81 22.28
N GLN A 158 25.74 17.45 23.20
CA GLN A 158 26.22 17.71 24.56
C GLN A 158 26.09 16.42 25.36
N ASP A 159 27.16 15.60 25.33
CA ASP A 159 27.30 14.54 26.33
C ASP A 159 27.63 15.18 27.70
N VAL A 160 27.10 14.59 28.77
CA VAL A 160 27.10 15.11 30.16
C VAL A 160 28.53 15.26 30.72
N ASN A 161 29.54 14.76 30.01
CA ASN A 161 30.95 14.77 30.40
C ASN A 161 31.84 15.70 29.56
N GLY A 162 31.29 16.56 28.68
CA GLY A 162 32.08 17.59 27.97
C GLY A 162 33.11 17.06 26.96
N ILE A 163 32.99 15.80 26.53
CA ILE A 163 33.81 15.24 25.46
C ILE A 163 33.13 15.55 24.13
N VAL A 164 33.66 16.52 23.39
CA VAL A 164 33.30 16.75 21.99
C VAL A 164 33.56 15.45 21.22
N PRO A 165 32.58 14.87 20.51
CA PRO A 165 32.78 13.62 19.79
C PRO A 165 33.86 13.85 18.73
N ASN A 166 34.97 13.12 18.85
CA ASN A 166 36.03 13.12 17.86
C ASN A 166 35.44 12.60 16.55
N ARG A 167 35.19 13.51 15.59
CA ARG A 167 34.62 13.24 14.27
C ARG A 167 35.65 12.45 13.47
N SER A 168 35.57 11.13 13.50
CA SER A 168 36.43 10.31 12.65
C SER A 168 35.93 10.43 11.20
N PRO A 169 36.83 10.51 10.20
CA PRO A 169 36.43 10.50 8.78
C PRO A 169 35.58 9.25 8.44
N SER A 170 35.80 8.14 9.15
CA SER A 170 35.02 6.90 9.08
C SER A 170 33.51 7.07 9.31
N THR A 171 33.06 7.91 10.26
CA THR A 171 31.61 8.09 10.50
C THR A 171 30.92 8.82 9.36
N VAL A 172 31.63 9.77 8.75
CA VAL A 172 31.12 10.57 7.64
C VAL A 172 31.02 9.69 6.39
N ASP A 173 32.04 8.87 6.13
CA ASP A 173 32.04 7.93 5.01
C ASP A 173 30.92 6.89 5.14
N LEU A 174 30.71 6.35 6.35
CA LEU A 174 29.62 5.41 6.63
C LEU A 174 28.24 6.04 6.39
N ALA A 175 28.04 7.31 6.76
CA ALA A 175 26.78 8.02 6.53
C ALA A 175 26.48 8.20 5.02
N HIS A 176 27.48 8.56 4.21
CA HIS A 176 27.32 8.66 2.76
C HIS A 176 26.96 7.33 2.12
N HIS A 177 27.61 6.24 2.56
CA HIS A 177 27.29 4.89 2.08
C HIS A 177 25.87 4.45 2.46
N LEU A 178 25.43 4.75 3.70
CA LEU A 178 24.07 4.47 4.15
C LEU A 178 23.04 5.20 3.30
N GLU A 179 23.26 6.48 3.05
CA GLU A 179 22.35 7.27 2.23
C GLU A 179 22.27 6.79 0.79
N ALA A 180 23.42 6.50 0.16
CA ALA A 180 23.44 5.96 -1.19
C ALA A 180 22.66 4.63 -1.27
N TYR A 181 22.82 3.76 -0.27
CA TYR A 181 22.06 2.51 -0.19
C TYR A 181 20.56 2.75 0.03
N PHE A 182 20.19 3.63 0.96
CA PHE A 182 18.79 3.93 1.24
C PHE A 182 18.07 4.55 0.04
N LYS A 183 18.74 5.40 -0.73
CA LYS A 183 18.18 5.95 -1.98
C LYS A 183 17.75 4.84 -2.95
N GLU A 184 18.60 3.83 -3.13
CA GLU A 184 18.30 2.69 -4.00
C GLU A 184 17.24 1.75 -3.39
N ALA A 185 17.30 1.49 -2.09
CA ALA A 185 16.31 0.67 -1.39
C ALA A 185 14.93 1.33 -1.39
N ASP A 186 14.86 2.63 -1.17
CA ASP A 186 13.64 3.43 -1.22
C ASP A 186 13.03 3.41 -2.64
N HIS A 187 13.83 3.57 -3.68
CA HIS A 187 13.35 3.46 -5.06
C HIS A 187 12.75 2.08 -5.36
N ARG A 188 13.38 0.99 -4.88
CA ARG A 188 12.83 -0.37 -5.04
C ARG A 188 11.51 -0.55 -4.28
N LEU A 189 11.48 -0.18 -3.00
CA LEU A 189 10.30 -0.36 -2.15
C LEU A 189 9.12 0.52 -2.60
N SER A 190 9.38 1.78 -2.93
CA SER A 190 8.36 2.72 -3.43
C SER A 190 7.77 2.28 -4.78
N SER A 191 8.51 1.51 -5.58
CA SER A 191 8.00 0.94 -6.83
C SER A 191 7.26 -0.38 -6.60
N LEU A 192 7.84 -1.30 -5.82
CA LEU A 192 7.35 -2.67 -5.67
C LEU A 192 6.14 -2.77 -4.76
N ILE A 193 6.13 -2.09 -3.61
CA ILE A 193 5.04 -2.21 -2.63
C ILE A 193 3.70 -1.75 -3.23
N PRO A 194 3.59 -0.58 -3.88
CA PRO A 194 2.34 -0.18 -4.53
C PRO A 194 1.92 -1.13 -5.65
N LEU A 195 2.87 -1.70 -6.41
CA LEU A 195 2.58 -2.65 -7.47
C LEU A 195 1.99 -3.96 -6.93
N ILE A 196 2.55 -4.48 -5.84
CA ILE A 196 2.01 -5.65 -5.14
C ILE A 196 0.58 -5.34 -4.68
N ILE A 197 0.38 -4.22 -3.98
CA ILE A 197 -0.95 -3.83 -3.49
C ILE A 197 -1.94 -3.73 -4.65
N GLN A 198 -1.59 -3.05 -5.74
CA GLN A 198 -2.47 -2.89 -6.90
C GLN A 198 -2.81 -4.22 -7.58
N SER A 199 -1.83 -5.11 -7.74
CA SER A 199 -2.06 -6.42 -8.35
C SER A 199 -3.12 -7.20 -7.56
N PHE A 200 -2.88 -7.39 -6.25
CA PHE A 200 -3.75 -8.23 -5.43
C PHE A 200 -5.10 -7.57 -5.13
N THR A 201 -5.11 -6.27 -4.80
CA THR A 201 -6.34 -5.61 -4.32
C THR A 201 -7.26 -5.16 -5.44
N ILE A 202 -6.75 -4.90 -6.65
CA ILE A 202 -7.57 -4.41 -7.77
C ILE A 202 -7.70 -5.48 -8.84
N ARG A 203 -6.57 -5.95 -9.41
CA ARG A 203 -6.59 -6.86 -10.56
C ARG A 203 -7.07 -8.26 -10.16
N ASP A 204 -6.33 -8.91 -9.27
CA ASP A 204 -6.61 -10.29 -8.87
C ASP A 204 -7.93 -10.39 -8.11
N TYR A 205 -8.23 -9.40 -7.25
CA TYR A 205 -9.53 -9.31 -6.60
C TYR A 205 -10.67 -9.17 -7.64
N GLY A 206 -10.55 -8.25 -8.60
CA GLY A 206 -11.54 -8.07 -9.65
C GLY A 206 -11.79 -9.34 -10.46
N ASP A 207 -10.73 -10.00 -10.90
CA ASP A 207 -10.81 -11.24 -11.69
C ASP A 207 -11.42 -12.39 -10.88
N LYS A 208 -10.99 -12.58 -9.62
CA LYS A 208 -11.56 -13.59 -8.71
C LYS A 208 -13.04 -13.31 -8.44
N LEU A 209 -13.41 -12.05 -8.24
CA LEU A 209 -14.81 -11.67 -7.98
C LEU A 209 -15.69 -11.92 -9.21
N GLN A 210 -15.24 -11.55 -10.42
CA GLN A 210 -15.96 -11.83 -11.65
C GLN A 210 -16.20 -13.34 -11.82
N ASN A 211 -15.15 -14.16 -11.63
CA ASN A 211 -15.27 -15.60 -11.70
C ASN A 211 -16.22 -16.17 -10.64
N ALA A 212 -16.15 -15.70 -9.40
CA ALA A 212 -17.05 -16.12 -8.33
C ALA A 212 -18.51 -15.74 -8.61
N MET A 213 -18.75 -14.57 -9.20
CA MET A 213 -20.09 -14.14 -9.60
C MET A 213 -20.63 -14.99 -10.75
N LEU A 214 -19.80 -15.40 -11.71
CA LEU A 214 -20.19 -16.34 -12.77
C LEU A 214 -20.49 -17.73 -12.21
N GLN A 215 -19.76 -18.18 -11.20
CA GLN A 215 -20.02 -19.46 -10.53
C GLN A 215 -21.40 -19.50 -9.85
N LEU A 216 -21.89 -18.37 -9.33
CA LEU A 216 -23.25 -18.29 -8.75
C LEU A 216 -24.34 -18.65 -9.78
N LEU A 217 -24.09 -18.47 -11.08
CA LEU A 217 -25.05 -18.78 -12.14
C LEU A 217 -25.11 -20.26 -12.50
N GLN A 218 -24.12 -21.07 -12.09
CA GLN A 218 -24.03 -22.47 -12.50
C GLN A 218 -25.05 -23.37 -11.77
N GLU A 219 -25.44 -23.00 -10.56
CA GLU A 219 -26.39 -23.76 -9.75
C GLU A 219 -27.84 -23.36 -10.07
N LYS A 220 -28.47 -24.06 -11.01
CA LYS A 220 -29.85 -23.77 -11.48
C LYS A 220 -30.88 -23.63 -10.36
N GLN A 221 -30.78 -24.44 -9.31
CA GLN A 221 -31.70 -24.40 -8.17
C GLN A 221 -31.52 -23.14 -7.31
N LEU A 222 -30.28 -22.63 -7.24
CA LEU A 222 -29.94 -21.43 -6.48
C LEU A 222 -30.27 -20.16 -7.28
N LEU A 223 -30.24 -20.24 -8.61
CA LEU A 223 -30.57 -19.13 -9.50
C LEU A 223 -31.99 -18.58 -9.27
N ASP A 224 -32.99 -19.47 -9.18
CA ASP A 224 -34.38 -19.08 -8.93
C ASP A 224 -34.50 -18.35 -7.59
N PHE A 225 -33.79 -18.83 -6.55
CA PHE A 225 -33.76 -18.20 -5.23
C PHE A 225 -33.04 -16.83 -5.24
N LEU A 226 -31.92 -16.72 -5.96
CA LEU A 226 -31.13 -15.49 -6.06
C LEU A 226 -31.89 -14.38 -6.78
N LEU A 227 -32.61 -14.75 -7.84
CA LEU A 227 -33.38 -13.83 -8.69
C LEU A 227 -34.83 -13.62 -8.24
N MET A 228 -35.18 -14.01 -7.00
CA MET A 228 -36.49 -13.64 -6.46
C MET A 228 -36.55 -12.12 -6.22
N GLU A 229 -37.42 -11.45 -6.99
CA GLU A 229 -37.75 -10.04 -6.81
C GLU A 229 -38.40 -9.81 -5.43
N HIS A 230 -38.20 -8.61 -4.86
CA HIS A 230 -38.95 -8.19 -3.68
C HIS A 230 -40.46 -8.20 -3.96
N LYS A 231 -41.26 -8.68 -2.98
CA LYS A 231 -42.72 -8.85 -3.17
C LYS A 231 -43.43 -7.55 -3.57
N ASP A 232 -42.95 -6.43 -3.05
CA ASP A 232 -43.54 -5.11 -3.33
C ASP A 232 -43.24 -4.65 -4.77
N THR A 233 -42.00 -4.79 -5.24
CA THR A 233 -41.63 -4.48 -6.62
C THR A 233 -42.37 -5.37 -7.61
N ALA A 234 -42.48 -6.67 -7.30
CA ALA A 234 -43.22 -7.61 -8.12
C ALA A 234 -44.72 -7.24 -8.21
N ALA A 235 -45.32 -6.79 -7.10
CA ALA A 235 -46.70 -6.32 -7.06
C ALA A 235 -46.91 -5.03 -7.88
N GLU A 236 -46.01 -4.05 -7.73
CA GLU A 236 -46.05 -2.79 -8.49
C GLU A 236 -45.90 -3.04 -10.00
N LYS A 237 -44.93 -3.87 -10.39
CA LYS A 237 -44.71 -4.28 -11.78
C LYS A 237 -45.95 -4.96 -12.37
N ASN A 238 -46.60 -5.84 -11.61
CA ASN A 238 -47.85 -6.48 -12.04
C ASN A 238 -48.98 -5.47 -12.23
N PHE A 239 -49.13 -4.54 -11.30
CA PHE A 239 -50.13 -3.47 -11.37
C PHE A 239 -49.92 -2.57 -12.60
N LEU A 240 -48.70 -2.08 -12.81
CA LEU A 240 -48.35 -1.25 -13.97
C LEU A 240 -48.55 -2.02 -15.29
N THR A 241 -48.17 -3.30 -15.33
CA THR A 241 -48.37 -4.15 -16.52
C THR A 241 -49.86 -4.30 -16.84
N GLN A 242 -50.71 -4.50 -15.83
CA GLN A 242 -52.16 -4.56 -16.01
C GLN A 242 -52.74 -3.24 -16.53
N GLN A 243 -52.28 -2.10 -16.02
CA GLN A 243 -52.70 -0.79 -16.51
C GLN A 243 -52.30 -0.57 -17.98
N VAL A 244 -51.04 -0.83 -18.33
CA VAL A 244 -50.55 -0.68 -19.71
C VAL A 244 -51.34 -1.57 -20.67
N ASN A 245 -51.64 -2.82 -20.28
CA ASN A 245 -52.44 -3.71 -21.10
C ASN A 245 -53.88 -3.21 -21.27
N SER A 246 -54.47 -2.61 -20.24
CA SER A 246 -55.81 -2.02 -20.30
C SER A 246 -55.84 -0.79 -21.22
N LEU A 247 -54.85 0.10 -21.12
CA LEU A 247 -54.69 1.25 -22.00
C LEU A 247 -54.49 0.82 -23.47
N ARG A 248 -53.68 -0.21 -23.70
CA ARG A 248 -53.47 -0.76 -25.05
C ARG A 248 -54.76 -1.31 -25.65
N LYS A 249 -55.60 -1.97 -24.86
CA LYS A 249 -56.93 -2.43 -25.30
C LYS A 249 -57.84 -1.25 -25.66
N ALA A 250 -57.93 -0.24 -24.80
CA ALA A 250 -58.73 0.96 -25.08
C ALA A 250 -58.27 1.68 -26.36
N GLN A 251 -56.96 1.77 -26.59
CA GLN A 251 -56.40 2.33 -27.82
C GLN A 251 -56.81 1.52 -29.07
N LEU A 252 -56.76 0.19 -29.00
CA LEU A 252 -57.19 -0.68 -30.08
C LEU A 252 -58.68 -0.50 -30.40
N ASP A 253 -59.51 -0.33 -29.38
CA ASP A 253 -60.95 -0.13 -29.57
C ASP A 253 -61.27 1.25 -30.15
N LEU A 254 -60.55 2.30 -29.75
CA LEU A 254 -60.64 3.61 -30.39
C LEU A 254 -60.22 3.58 -31.87
N LEU A 255 -59.16 2.84 -32.20
CA LEU A 255 -58.72 2.68 -33.59
C LEU A 255 -59.79 1.97 -34.46
N LYS A 256 -60.46 0.95 -33.91
CA LYS A 256 -61.57 0.27 -34.60
C LYS A 256 -62.80 1.16 -34.80
N LEU A 257 -63.04 2.10 -33.89
CA LEU A 257 -64.16 3.06 -34.00
C LEU A 257 -63.84 4.21 -34.97
N SER A 258 -62.56 4.47 -35.24
CA SER A 258 -62.10 5.50 -36.17
C SER A 258 -61.92 5.02 -37.62
N ALA A 259 -62.10 3.72 -37.88
CA ALA A 259 -62.04 3.07 -39.19
C ALA A 259 -63.45 2.77 -39.71
#